data_AF-A0A654LZR7-F1
#
_entry.id   AF-A0A654LZR7-F1
#
_cell.length_a   1.000
_cell.length_b   1.000
_cell.length_c   1.000
_cell.angle_alpha   90.00
_cell.angle_beta   90.00
_cell.angle_gamma   90.00
#
_symmetry.space_group_name_H-M   'P 1'
#
loop_
_entity.id
_entity.type
_entity.pdbx_description
1 polymer ?
#
loop_
_entity_poly.entity_id
_entity_poly.type
_entity_poly.pdbx_seq_one_letter_code
_entity_poly.pdbx_strand_id
1 'polypeptide(L)'
;MVKVDGTANHTHSIYDFKLAGQPAVDNTINSTLYNDTSTVTMREGLAKNVPTEINILGDYAISIKLDGSVIDNHFGSEPIFGTQHKKLCLSAIYYLDTFDLC
;
A
#
# COMPACT_ATOMS: atom_id res chain seq x y z
N MET A 1 -21.73 -13.89 13.22
CA MET A 1 -21.91 -12.45 12.96
C MET A 1 -20.73 -12.02 12.10
N VAL A 2 -20.96 -11.58 10.86
CA VAL A 2 -19.90 -10.96 10.05
C VAL A 2 -19.68 -9.58 10.64
N LYS A 3 -18.48 -9.32 11.15
CA LYS A 3 -18.10 -7.96 11.53
C LYS A 3 -17.76 -7.21 10.25
N VAL A 4 -18.64 -6.29 9.86
CA VAL A 4 -18.46 -5.44 8.67
C VAL A 4 -17.44 -4.31 8.91
N ASP A 5 -16.86 -4.22 10.11
CA ASP A 5 -15.84 -3.23 10.48
C ASP A 5 -14.40 -3.65 10.11
N GLY A 6 -14.23 -4.81 9.47
CA GLY A 6 -12.92 -5.33 9.06
C GLY A 6 -12.03 -5.84 10.17
N THR A 7 -12.48 -5.86 11.43
CA THR A 7 -11.65 -6.28 12.57
C THR A 7 -11.55 -7.79 12.73
N ALA A 8 -12.34 -8.55 11.95
CA ALA A 8 -12.18 -10.00 11.86
C ALA A 8 -10.89 -10.34 11.11
N ASN A 9 -10.21 -11.40 11.55
CA ASN A 9 -8.97 -11.83 10.90
C ASN A 9 -9.29 -12.54 9.58
N HIS A 10 -8.90 -11.92 8.46
CA HIS A 10 -8.88 -12.51 7.13
C HIS A 10 -7.87 -11.78 6.25
N THR A 11 -7.61 -12.32 5.07
CA THR A 11 -6.58 -11.81 4.16
C THR A 11 -7.20 -10.96 3.04
N HIS A 12 -6.53 -9.86 2.72
CA HIS A 12 -6.76 -9.06 1.54
C HIS A 12 -5.48 -8.96 0.72
N SER A 13 -5.62 -8.87 -0.60
CA SER A 13 -4.54 -8.42 -1.49
C SER A 13 -4.82 -6.99 -1.93
N ILE A 14 -3.78 -6.16 -1.86
CA ILE A 14 -3.76 -4.78 -2.36
C ILE A 14 -2.77 -4.79 -3.54
N TYR A 15 -3.21 -4.35 -4.71
CA TYR A 15 -2.38 -4.35 -5.92
C TYR A 15 -2.78 -3.21 -6.86
N ASP A 16 -2.01 -3.03 -7.94
CA ASP A 16 -2.14 -1.93 -8.89
C ASP A 16 -2.07 -0.52 -8.26
N PHE A 17 -1.36 -0.37 -7.14
CA PHE A 17 -1.08 0.96 -6.59
C PHE A 17 -0.21 1.72 -7.60
N LYS A 18 -0.72 2.83 -8.12
CA LYS A 18 -0.02 3.63 -9.12
C LYS A 18 0.07 5.06 -8.64
N LEU A 19 1.29 5.48 -8.29
CA LEU A 19 1.55 6.86 -7.93
C LEU A 19 1.59 7.74 -9.19
N ALA A 20 0.67 8.71 -9.31
CA ALA A 20 0.61 9.67 -10.40
C ALA A 20 1.60 10.84 -10.24
N GLY A 21 2.17 11.02 -9.04
CA GLY A 21 3.06 12.13 -8.69
C GLY A 21 4.35 11.69 -8.02
N GLN A 22 4.96 12.62 -7.28
CA GLN A 22 6.09 12.33 -6.40
C GLN A 22 5.58 12.03 -4.99
N PRO A 23 6.24 11.12 -4.24
CA PRO A 23 5.90 10.90 -2.86
C PRO A 23 6.25 12.15 -2.02
N ALA A 24 5.51 12.38 -0.95
CA ALA A 24 5.79 13.44 -0.01
C ALA A 24 6.84 12.94 1.01
N VAL A 25 8.00 13.58 1.04
CA VAL A 25 9.11 13.22 1.93
C VAL A 25 9.17 14.18 3.11
N ASP A 26 9.15 13.65 4.32
CA ASP A 26 9.38 14.39 5.56
C ASP A 26 10.69 13.90 6.20
N ASN A 27 11.73 14.72 6.09
CA ASN A 27 13.05 14.42 6.64
C ASN A 27 13.13 14.61 8.16
N THR A 28 12.17 15.30 8.78
CA THR A 28 12.20 15.55 10.24
C THR A 28 11.83 14.30 11.03
N ILE A 29 10.89 13.50 10.50
CA ILE A 29 10.47 12.22 11.07
C ILE A 29 10.97 11.02 10.25
N ASN A 30 11.81 11.27 9.23
CA ASN A 30 12.32 10.25 8.29
C ASN A 30 11.18 9.40 7.71
N SER A 31 10.18 10.04 7.11
CA SER A 31 9.01 9.35 6.53
C SER A 31 8.79 9.70 5.06
N THR A 32 8.25 8.75 4.31
CA THR A 32 7.84 8.96 2.92
C THR A 32 6.39 8.52 2.74
N LEU A 33 5.52 9.46 2.38
CA LEU A 33 4.10 9.24 2.14
C LEU A 33 3.82 9.10 0.65
N TYR A 34 3.18 7.99 0.29
CA TYR A 34 2.63 7.70 -1.02
C TYR A 34 1.11 7.79 -0.89
N ASN A 35 0.48 8.64 -1.69
CA ASN A 35 -0.96 8.82 -1.68
C ASN A 35 -1.49 8.73 -3.11
N ASP A 36 -2.20 7.66 -3.41
CA ASP A 36 -2.88 7.46 -4.67
C ASP A 36 -3.92 6.33 -4.52
N THR A 37 -4.40 5.79 -5.62
CA THR A 37 -5.42 4.76 -5.65
C THR A 37 -4.83 3.35 -5.83
N SER A 38 -5.53 2.35 -5.29
CA SER A 38 -5.20 0.93 -5.46
C SER A 38 -6.44 0.08 -5.77
N THR A 39 -6.22 -1.19 -6.07
CA THR A 39 -7.25 -2.23 -6.12
C THR A 39 -7.12 -3.13 -4.90
N VAL A 40 -8.25 -3.41 -4.23
CA VAL A 40 -8.33 -4.25 -3.04
C VAL A 40 -9.29 -5.42 -3.29
N THR A 41 -8.87 -6.64 -2.93
CA THR A 41 -9.76 -7.81 -2.99
C THR A 41 -10.81 -7.70 -1.90
N MET A 42 -12.09 -7.78 -2.22
CA MET A 42 -13.20 -7.82 -1.26
C MET A 42 -13.95 -9.15 -1.40
N ARG A 43 -14.85 -9.45 -0.46
CA ARG A 43 -15.68 -10.66 -0.53
C ARG A 43 -16.58 -10.66 -1.77
N GLU A 44 -17.05 -9.48 -2.15
CA GLU A 44 -18.00 -9.22 -3.23
C GLU A 44 -17.30 -9.10 -4.60
N GLY A 45 -15.97 -9.01 -4.62
CA GLY A 45 -15.18 -8.83 -5.82
C GLY A 45 -14.05 -7.83 -5.64
N LEU A 46 -13.57 -7.24 -6.72
CA LEU A 46 -12.47 -6.27 -6.68
C LEU A 46 -13.00 -4.85 -6.48
N ALA A 47 -12.56 -4.19 -5.42
CA ALA A 47 -12.77 -2.76 -5.22
C ALA A 47 -11.65 -1.99 -5.92
N LYS A 48 -11.98 -1.24 -6.97
CA LYS A 48 -11.01 -0.47 -7.77
C LYS A 48 -10.99 0.99 -7.33
N ASN A 49 -9.88 1.66 -7.61
CA ASN A 49 -9.70 3.10 -7.36
C ASN A 49 -9.91 3.48 -5.88
N VAL A 50 -9.52 2.60 -4.96
CA VAL A 50 -9.63 2.84 -3.51
C VAL A 50 -8.54 3.83 -3.10
N PRO A 51 -8.87 5.02 -2.57
CA PRO A 51 -7.86 5.93 -2.03
C PRO A 51 -7.03 5.22 -0.95
N THR A 52 -5.71 5.24 -1.14
CA THR A 52 -4.76 4.44 -0.37
C THR A 52 -3.57 5.32 0.01
N GLU A 53 -3.31 5.41 1.31
CA GLU A 53 -2.12 6.05 1.86
C GLU A 53 -1.15 4.97 2.33
N ILE A 54 0.06 4.96 1.76
CA ILE A 54 1.16 4.11 2.20
C ILE A 54 2.24 5.03 2.77
N ASN A 55 2.58 4.86 4.03
CA ASN A 55 3.65 5.61 4.67
C ASN A 55 4.79 4.67 5.03
N ILE A 56 6.00 4.99 4.57
CA ILE A 56 7.24 4.34 4.99
C ILE A 56 7.82 5.18 6.11
N LEU A 57 7.88 4.60 7.30
CA LEU A 57 8.29 5.25 8.55
C LEU A 57 9.70 4.74 8.92
N GLY A 58 10.68 5.62 8.83
CA GLY A 58 12.08 5.27 9.00
C GLY A 58 12.55 4.22 7.98
N ASP A 59 13.35 3.27 8.45
CA ASP A 59 13.94 2.24 7.58
C ASP A 59 13.09 0.99 7.40
N TYR A 60 12.14 0.72 8.30
CA TYR A 60 11.50 -0.59 8.40
C TYR A 60 10.00 -0.57 8.65
N ALA A 61 9.42 0.50 9.18
CA ALA A 61 7.99 0.50 9.48
C ALA A 61 7.21 0.95 8.25
N ILE A 62 6.04 0.35 8.06
CA ILE A 62 5.07 0.71 7.04
C ILE A 62 3.70 0.86 7.68
N SER A 63 2.94 1.88 7.28
CA SER A 63 1.52 1.97 7.58
C SER A 63 0.72 2.09 6.29
N ILE A 64 -0.37 1.35 6.19
CA ILE A 64 -1.27 1.38 5.04
C ILE A 64 -2.66 1.78 5.54
N LYS A 65 -3.24 2.82 4.95
CA LYS A 65 -4.61 3.24 5.24
C LYS A 65 -5.40 3.24 3.94
N LEU A 66 -6.56 2.59 3.98
CA LEU A 66 -7.53 2.58 2.89
C LEU A 66 -8.70 3.47 3.29
N ASP A 67 -9.20 4.28 2.37
CA ASP A 67 -10.43 5.03 2.60
C ASP A 67 -11.62 4.06 2.61
N GLY A 68 -12.15 3.79 3.81
CA GLY A 68 -13.27 2.90 4.02
C GLY A 68 -14.58 3.37 3.36
N SER A 69 -14.74 4.67 3.09
CA SER A 69 -16.00 5.23 2.60
C SER A 69 -16.41 4.72 1.22
N VAL A 70 -15.44 4.23 0.43
CA VAL A 70 -15.66 3.66 -0.91
C VAL A 70 -15.76 2.13 -0.93
N ILE A 71 -15.68 1.49 0.25
CA ILE A 71 -15.68 0.03 0.45
C ILE A 71 -16.53 -0.33 1.67
N ASP A 72 -17.69 0.30 1.81
CA ASP A 72 -18.70 0.04 2.85
C ASP A 72 -18.18 0.10 4.29
N ASN A 73 -17.15 0.91 4.53
CA ASN A 73 -16.41 1.00 5.80
C ASN A 73 -15.85 -0.35 6.28
N HIS A 74 -15.50 -1.21 5.32
CA HIS A 74 -14.94 -2.54 5.59
C HIS A 74 -13.57 -2.50 6.26
N PHE A 75 -12.80 -1.42 6.09
CA PHE A 75 -11.58 -1.22 6.86
C PHE A 75 -11.84 -0.20 7.97
N GLY A 76 -11.23 -0.42 9.14
CA GLY A 76 -11.28 0.53 10.26
C GLY A 76 -10.65 1.89 9.91
N SER A 77 -10.87 2.89 10.77
CA SER A 77 -10.34 4.25 10.59
C SER A 77 -8.83 4.36 10.80
N GLU A 78 -8.26 3.39 11.51
CA GLU A 78 -6.85 3.36 11.87
C GLU A 78 -5.99 2.68 10.79
N PRO A 79 -4.75 3.13 10.56
CA PRO A 79 -3.83 2.48 9.64
C PRO A 79 -3.49 1.06 10.07
N ILE A 80 -3.25 0.20 9.08
CA ILE A 80 -2.67 -1.12 9.26
C ILE A 80 -1.15 -0.96 9.31
N PHE A 81 -0.53 -1.32 10.44
CA PHE A 81 0.91 -1.23 10.63
C PHE A 81 1.60 -2.57 10.32
N GLY A 82 2.79 -2.48 9.76
CA GLY A 82 3.63 -3.62 9.49
C GLY A 82 5.10 -3.26 9.43
N THR A 83 5.90 -4.22 8.97
CA THR A 83 7.32 -4.01 8.65
C THR A 83 7.54 -4.24 7.17
N GLN A 84 8.44 -3.45 6.59
CA GLN A 84 8.90 -3.55 5.22
C GLN A 84 10.41 -3.75 5.23
N HIS A 85 10.89 -4.51 4.26
CA HIS A 85 12.31 -4.72 4.04
C HIS A 85 12.66 -4.08 2.70
N LYS A 86 13.68 -3.21 2.70
CA LYS A 86 14.23 -2.66 1.46
C LYS A 86 14.70 -3.81 0.59
N LYS A 87 13.95 -4.10 -0.47
CA LYS A 87 14.40 -5.01 -1.53
C LYS A 87 15.30 -4.20 -2.45
N LEU A 88 16.60 -4.50 -2.44
CA LEU A 88 17.54 -3.89 -3.37
C LEU A 88 17.29 -4.48 -4.75
N CYS A 89 16.59 -3.75 -5.61
CA CYS A 89 16.47 -4.11 -7.02
C CYS A 89 17.71 -3.61 -7.76
N LEU A 90 18.50 -4.54 -8.30
CA LEU A 90 19.62 -4.21 -9.17
C LEU A 90 19.11 -4.22 -10.62
N SER A 91 19.19 -3.08 -11.30
CA SER A 91 19.06 -3.03 -12.75
C SER A 91 20.45 -3.06 -13.36
N ALA A 92 20.72 -4.09 -14.17
CA ALA A 92 21.95 -4.20 -14.95
C ALA A 92 21.59 -4.13 -16.43
N ILE A 93 22.26 -3.25 -17.18
CA ILE A 93 22.14 -3.17 -18.64
C ILE A 93 23.22 -4.06 -19.24
N TYR A 94 22.82 -5.13 -19.91
CA TYR A 94 23.70 -5.94 -20.76
C TYR A 94 23.11 -6.00 -22.16
N TYR A 95 23.85 -5.54 -23.17
CA TYR A 95 23.50 -5.69 -24.59
C TYR A 95 22.02 -5.39 -24.94
N LEU A 96 21.55 -4.18 -24.61
CA LEU A 96 20.18 -3.68 -24.89
C LEU A 96 19.04 -4.35 -24.12
N ASP A 97 19.30 -5.35 -23.26
CA ASP A 97 18.31 -5.93 -22.38
C ASP A 97 18.45 -5.37 -20.95
N THR A 98 17.33 -4.90 -20.40
CA THR A 98 17.21 -4.51 -18.99
C THR A 98 16.71 -5.71 -18.19
N PHE A 99 17.54 -6.22 -17.28
CA PHE A 99 17.11 -7.20 -16.29
C PHE A 99 16.89 -6.50 -14.94
N ASP A 100 15.66 -6.55 -14.45
CA ASP A 100 15.33 -6.17 -13.07
C ASP A 100 15.35 -7.42 -12.20
N LEU A 101 16.40 -7.61 -11.40
CA LEU A 101 16.41 -8.60 -10.33
C LEU A 101 15.74 -7.98 -9.09
N CYS A 102 14.42 -8.04 -9.10
CA CYS A 102 13.57 -7.99 -7.91
C CYS A 102 13.01 -9.41 -7.70
#